data_AF-A0A8H7PEA4-F1
#
_entry.id   AF-A0A8H7PEA4-F1
#
_cell.length_a   1.000
_cell.length_b   1.000
_cell.length_c   1.000
_cell.angle_alpha   90.00
_cell.angle_beta   90.00
_cell.angle_gamma   90.00
#
_symmetry.space_group_name_H-M   'P 1'
#
loop_
_entity.id
_entity.type
_entity.pdbx_description
1 polymer ?
#
loop_
_entity_poly.entity_id
_entity_poly.type
_entity_poly.pdbx_seq_one_letter_code
_entity_poly.pdbx_strand_id
1 'polypeptide(L)'
;MPKSIDVSQATALDLRAQLASQRESFDLDRRKGKQVAASERRHNKKPTVWARQNKGVSERAGKDKVELEAVAGPTLEASRAALQRKAKLYDQMRKRRRYNDDDNDENNLIDFDRQPLSSDEEDEGDDDDRSDTNDPWVDYVDEYGRTRTVRQSQVPKPRSPSPDYTPQAAYPVFTQGEETSSSSSSRRREEADEEVKRYDANQEIRAKGVGFYAFSKDEDERKAQMEELKQLRQQTEKARTHTVSVAAKRKQTLENNAAKINARRLLLKQKAAGSKAQAASPSSKQPDINEDSVSSFLRAMRNRS
;
A
#
# COMPACT_ATOMS: atom_id res chain seq x y z
N MET A 1 -6.47 -30.28 -73.80
CA MET A 1 -5.15 -30.00 -74.40
C MET A 1 -4.33 -29.18 -73.42
N PRO A 2 -3.23 -29.68 -72.84
CA PRO A 2 -2.37 -28.87 -71.98
C PRO A 2 -1.60 -27.83 -72.82
N LYS A 3 -1.58 -26.59 -72.34
CA LYS A 3 -0.87 -25.47 -72.99
C LYS A 3 0.64 -25.70 -72.86
N SER A 4 1.33 -25.88 -73.98
CA SER A 4 2.79 -25.88 -74.03
C SER A 4 3.30 -24.46 -73.75
N ILE A 5 4.09 -24.31 -72.70
CA ILE A 5 4.78 -23.04 -72.42
C ILE A 5 6.02 -23.02 -73.30
N ASP A 6 6.06 -22.11 -74.26
CA ASP A 6 7.21 -21.92 -75.14
C ASP A 6 8.26 -21.09 -74.39
N VAL A 7 9.30 -21.74 -73.88
CA VAL A 7 10.35 -21.08 -73.11
C VAL A 7 11.39 -20.53 -74.09
N SER A 8 11.44 -19.21 -74.24
CA SER A 8 12.45 -18.58 -75.09
C SER A 8 13.86 -18.78 -74.50
N GLN A 9 14.87 -18.96 -75.36
CA GLN A 9 16.25 -19.14 -74.90
C GLN A 9 16.76 -17.96 -74.05
N ALA A 10 16.26 -16.75 -74.32
CA ALA A 10 16.59 -15.56 -73.51
C ALA A 10 16.07 -15.70 -72.06
N THR A 11 14.86 -16.25 -71.87
CA THR A 11 14.30 -16.48 -70.53
C THR A 11 15.06 -17.57 -69.77
N ALA A 12 15.55 -18.59 -70.48
CA ALA A 12 16.39 -19.63 -69.88
C ALA A 12 17.74 -19.08 -69.41
N LEU A 13 18.33 -18.16 -70.16
CA LEU A 13 19.58 -17.49 -69.80
C LEU A 13 19.39 -16.53 -68.62
N ASP A 14 18.30 -15.77 -68.58
CA ASP A 14 17.98 -14.89 -67.45
C ASP A 14 17.76 -15.69 -66.15
N LEU A 15 17.00 -16.79 -66.22
CA LEU A 15 16.81 -17.67 -65.07
C LEU A 15 18.14 -18.30 -64.60
N ARG A 16 19.01 -18.67 -65.54
CA ARG A 16 20.35 -19.15 -65.21
C ARG A 16 21.21 -18.07 -64.56
N ALA A 17 21.13 -16.83 -65.01
CA ALA A 17 21.84 -15.71 -64.42
C ALA A 17 21.33 -15.41 -62.99
N GLN A 18 20.01 -15.42 -62.78
CA GLN A 18 19.41 -15.24 -61.45
C GLN A 18 19.77 -16.37 -60.49
N LEU A 19 19.76 -17.63 -60.94
CA LEU A 19 20.20 -18.77 -60.14
C LEU A 19 21.69 -18.69 -59.80
N ALA A 20 22.52 -18.26 -60.75
CA ALA A 20 23.95 -18.05 -60.50
C ALA A 20 24.20 -16.96 -59.46
N SER A 21 23.49 -15.83 -59.56
CA SER A 21 23.57 -14.73 -58.59
C SER A 21 23.11 -15.16 -57.19
N GLN A 22 21.99 -15.89 -57.08
CA GLN A 22 21.55 -16.42 -55.80
C GLN A 22 22.55 -17.42 -55.22
N ARG A 23 23.14 -18.28 -56.05
CA ARG A 23 24.15 -19.25 -55.59
C ARG A 23 25.42 -18.55 -55.10
N GLU A 24 25.85 -17.49 -55.78
CA GLU A 24 26.98 -16.67 -55.34
C GLU A 24 26.68 -15.96 -54.01
N SER A 25 25.49 -15.38 -53.84
CA SER A 25 25.09 -14.79 -52.56
C SER A 25 25.06 -15.83 -51.42
N PHE A 26 24.59 -17.04 -51.71
CA PHE A 26 24.56 -18.13 -50.75
C PHE A 26 25.96 -18.61 -50.39
N ASP A 27 26.86 -18.73 -51.36
CA ASP A 27 28.25 -19.12 -51.11
C ASP A 27 29.04 -18.01 -50.37
N LEU A 28 28.74 -16.73 -50.63
CA LEU A 28 29.27 -15.59 -49.87
C LEU A 28 28.79 -15.63 -48.41
N ASP A 29 27.50 -15.85 -48.17
CA ASP A 29 26.93 -15.94 -46.82
C ASP A 29 27.45 -17.18 -46.07
N ARG A 30 27.65 -18.29 -46.79
CA ARG A 30 28.27 -19.51 -46.26
C ARG A 30 29.74 -19.30 -45.90
N ARG A 31 30.52 -18.59 -46.74
CA ARG A 31 31.93 -18.26 -46.48
C ARG A 31 32.11 -17.26 -45.33
N LYS A 32 31.15 -16.35 -45.13
CA LYS A 32 31.11 -15.42 -43.99
C LYS A 32 30.78 -16.09 -42.65
N GLY A 33 30.67 -17.42 -42.59
CA GLY A 33 30.60 -18.17 -41.33
C GLY A 33 29.34 -17.91 -40.50
N LYS A 34 28.28 -17.36 -41.09
CA LYS A 34 27.01 -17.15 -40.37
C LYS A 34 26.14 -18.39 -40.41
N GLN A 35 26.65 -19.47 -39.84
CA GLN A 35 25.83 -20.58 -39.33
C GLN A 35 25.14 -20.07 -38.06
N VAL A 36 24.14 -19.21 -38.22
CA VAL A 36 23.27 -18.78 -37.13
C VAL A 36 22.55 -20.03 -36.63
N ALA A 37 22.87 -20.46 -35.41
CA ALA A 37 22.24 -21.61 -34.77
C ALA A 37 20.71 -21.46 -34.82
N ALA A 38 19.99 -22.57 -34.95
CA ALA A 38 18.53 -22.56 -35.01
C ALA A 38 17.86 -21.85 -33.79
N SER A 39 18.59 -21.64 -32.69
CA SER A 39 18.13 -20.89 -31.51
C SER A 39 17.99 -19.38 -31.75
N GLU A 40 18.79 -18.79 -32.63
CA GLU A 40 18.75 -17.36 -32.96
C GLU A 40 17.71 -17.02 -34.03
N ARG A 41 17.13 -18.04 -34.69
CA ARG A 41 15.93 -17.89 -35.55
C ARG A 41 14.64 -17.83 -34.73
N ARG A 42 14.69 -17.35 -33.48
CA ARG A 42 13.48 -17.00 -32.74
C ARG A 42 12.87 -15.79 -33.40
N HIS A 43 11.99 -16.07 -34.37
CA HIS A 43 11.07 -15.13 -34.98
C HIS A 43 10.54 -14.16 -33.92
N ASN A 44 10.43 -12.89 -34.26
CA ASN A 44 9.82 -11.85 -33.43
C ASN A 44 8.49 -12.34 -32.86
N LYS A 45 8.51 -12.93 -31.66
CA LYS A 45 7.31 -13.39 -30.96
C LYS A 45 6.63 -12.10 -30.52
N LYS A 46 5.45 -11.85 -31.08
CA LYS A 46 4.59 -10.77 -30.59
C LYS A 46 4.49 -10.93 -29.07
N PRO A 47 4.70 -9.86 -28.29
CA PRO A 47 4.71 -9.97 -26.84
C PRO A 47 3.41 -10.62 -26.37
N THR A 48 3.54 -11.60 -25.47
CA THR A 48 2.41 -12.32 -24.87
C THR A 48 1.45 -11.31 -24.25
N VAL A 49 0.16 -11.65 -24.10
CA VAL A 49 -0.87 -10.75 -23.52
C VAL A 49 -0.42 -10.13 -22.20
N TRP A 50 0.34 -10.87 -21.36
CA TRP A 50 0.90 -10.36 -20.09
C TRP A 50 2.08 -9.38 -20.25
N ALA A 51 2.74 -9.36 -21.40
CA ALA A 51 3.80 -8.42 -21.74
C ALA A 51 3.27 -7.17 -22.46
N ARG A 52 1.96 -7.11 -22.78
CA ARG A 52 1.33 -5.92 -23.37
C ARG A 52 1.07 -4.92 -22.26
N GLN A 53 1.81 -3.82 -22.25
CA GLN A 53 1.53 -2.70 -21.35
C GLN A 53 0.19 -2.03 -21.74
N ASN A 54 -0.59 -1.62 -20.74
CA ASN A 54 -1.83 -0.89 -20.96
C ASN A 54 -1.55 0.45 -21.66
N LYS A 55 -2.44 0.83 -22.59
CA LYS A 55 -2.32 2.09 -23.35
C LYS A 55 -2.26 3.28 -22.37
N GLY A 56 -1.26 4.14 -22.54
CA GLY A 56 -1.09 5.36 -21.73
C GLY A 56 -0.44 5.17 -20.36
N VAL A 57 -0.02 3.96 -19.97
CA VAL A 57 0.73 3.77 -18.71
C VAL A 57 2.13 4.38 -18.81
N SER A 58 2.80 4.27 -19.95
CA SER A 58 4.10 4.91 -20.17
C SER A 58 3.98 6.44 -20.14
N GLU A 59 2.94 7.00 -20.76
CA GLU A 59 2.66 8.44 -20.72
C GLU A 59 2.35 8.93 -19.31
N ARG A 60 1.56 8.16 -18.54
CA ARG A 60 1.27 8.47 -17.14
C ARG A 60 2.55 8.41 -16.29
N ALA A 61 3.32 7.33 -16.41
CA ALA A 61 4.59 7.20 -15.69
C ALA A 61 5.58 8.31 -16.06
N GLY A 62 5.60 8.74 -17.32
CA GLY A 62 6.40 9.89 -17.76
C GLY A 62 5.96 11.19 -17.12
N LYS A 63 4.65 11.45 -17.03
CA LYS A 63 4.09 12.63 -16.33
C LYS A 63 4.40 12.58 -14.84
N ASP A 64 4.19 11.44 -14.20
CA ASP A 64 4.44 11.23 -12.77
C ASP A 64 5.92 11.49 -12.44
N LYS A 65 6.85 11.06 -13.32
CA LYS A 65 8.28 11.32 -13.15
C LYS A 65 8.61 12.82 -13.21
N VAL A 66 8.03 13.54 -14.16
CA VAL A 66 8.22 15.00 -14.29
C VAL A 66 7.66 15.74 -13.08
N GLU A 67 6.48 15.33 -12.60
CA GLU A 67 5.85 15.93 -11.42
C GLU A 67 6.67 15.66 -10.14
N LEU A 68 7.16 14.43 -9.97
CA LEU A 68 8.05 14.08 -8.86
C LEU A 68 9.35 14.88 -8.89
N GLU A 69 9.97 15.06 -10.06
CA GLU A 69 11.17 15.90 -10.21
C GLU A 69 10.88 17.37 -9.88
N ALA A 70 9.73 17.90 -10.31
CA ALA A 70 9.33 19.27 -10.02
C ALA A 70 9.05 19.54 -8.53
N VAL A 71 8.53 18.55 -7.80
CA VAL A 71 8.25 18.67 -6.36
C VAL A 71 9.48 18.36 -5.51
N ALA A 72 10.27 17.35 -5.89
CA ALA A 72 11.46 16.92 -5.15
C ALA A 72 12.67 17.85 -5.37
N GLY A 73 12.83 18.42 -6.56
CA GLY A 73 13.93 19.34 -6.87
C GLY A 73 14.09 20.49 -5.86
N PRO A 74 13.08 21.36 -5.69
CA PRO A 74 13.20 22.52 -4.80
C PRO A 74 13.32 22.15 -3.31
N THR A 75 12.71 21.03 -2.88
CA THR A 75 12.83 20.56 -1.49
C THR A 75 14.22 19.99 -1.19
N LEU A 76 14.79 19.21 -2.13
CA LEU A 76 16.15 18.70 -2.03
C LEU A 76 17.18 19.83 -2.09
N GLU A 77 16.99 20.84 -2.93
CA GLU A 77 17.88 22.01 -2.99
C GLU A 77 17.84 22.84 -1.70
N ALA A 78 16.64 23.12 -1.17
CA ALA A 78 16.48 23.84 0.10
C ALA A 78 17.14 23.07 1.26
N SER A 79 16.95 21.76 1.32
CA SER A 79 17.60 20.91 2.33
C SER A 79 19.13 20.94 2.20
N ARG A 80 19.65 20.86 0.97
CA ARG A 80 21.09 20.94 0.69
C ARG A 80 21.67 22.30 1.12
N ALA A 81 21.00 23.40 0.82
CA ALA A 81 21.42 24.73 1.24
C ALA A 81 21.42 24.88 2.78
N ALA A 82 20.41 24.34 3.45
CA ALA A 82 20.36 24.34 4.92
C ALA A 82 21.50 23.51 5.53
N LEU A 83 21.78 22.33 4.98
CA LEU A 83 22.90 21.48 5.41
C LEU A 83 24.25 22.15 5.17
N GLN A 84 24.43 22.84 4.05
CA GLN A 84 25.66 23.61 3.77
C GLN A 84 25.85 24.76 4.76
N ARG A 85 24.79 25.49 5.10
CA ARG A 85 24.85 26.54 6.14
C ARG A 85 25.23 25.96 7.50
N LYS A 86 24.64 24.83 7.88
CA LYS A 86 24.99 24.11 9.11
C LYS A 86 26.46 23.67 9.07
N ALA A 87 26.92 23.02 8.00
CA ALA A 87 28.31 22.59 7.85
C ALA A 87 29.29 23.77 8.00
N LYS A 88 29.01 24.91 7.37
CA LYS A 88 29.82 26.12 7.51
C LYS A 88 29.85 26.62 8.96
N LEU A 89 28.72 26.57 9.67
CA LEU A 89 28.64 26.95 11.09
C LEU A 89 29.49 26.03 11.96
N TYR A 90 29.41 24.71 11.75
CA TYR A 90 30.25 23.72 12.45
C TYR A 90 31.73 23.92 12.15
N ASP A 91 32.10 24.17 10.89
CA ASP A 91 33.48 24.50 10.51
C ASP A 91 33.97 25.79 11.17
N GLN A 92 33.10 26.79 11.29
CA GLN A 92 33.42 28.04 11.99
C GLN A 92 33.60 27.81 13.49
N MET A 93 32.74 27.01 14.14
CA MET A 93 32.87 26.65 15.55
C MET A 93 34.17 25.88 15.80
N ARG A 94 34.48 24.90 14.95
CA ARG A 94 35.73 24.12 15.00
C ARG A 94 36.98 24.99 14.78
N LYS A 95 36.92 25.98 13.89
CA LYS A 95 38.05 26.88 13.61
C LYS A 95 38.22 27.98 14.65
N ARG A 96 37.13 28.56 15.18
CA ARG A 96 37.19 29.63 16.19
C ARG A 96 37.85 29.17 17.49
N ARG A 97 37.61 27.92 17.92
CA ARG A 97 38.27 27.31 19.07
C ARG A 97 39.80 27.23 18.92
N ARG A 98 40.33 27.11 17.71
CA ARG A 98 41.78 26.98 17.48
C ARG A 98 42.56 28.29 17.61
N TYR A 99 41.90 29.44 17.72
CA TYR A 99 42.57 30.74 17.60
C TYR A 99 42.24 31.80 18.66
N ASN A 100 41.26 31.60 19.56
CA ASN A 100 41.02 32.53 20.68
C ASN A 100 40.55 31.73 21.90
N ASP A 101 41.37 31.75 22.97
CA ASP A 101 41.13 31.05 24.25
C ASP A 101 40.50 31.99 25.30
N ASP A 102 40.40 33.31 25.03
CA ASP A 102 40.23 34.29 26.12
C ASP A 102 38.87 35.01 26.17
N ASP A 103 38.01 34.94 25.16
CA ASP A 103 36.72 35.65 25.21
C ASP A 103 35.60 34.99 24.39
N ASN A 104 34.61 34.43 25.11
CA ASN A 104 33.25 34.01 24.70
C ASN A 104 32.99 32.50 24.46
N ASP A 105 33.20 31.66 25.48
CA ASP A 105 32.73 30.26 25.48
C ASP A 105 31.64 29.93 26.52
N GLU A 106 30.97 30.92 27.13
CA GLU A 106 29.80 30.64 28.00
C GLU A 106 28.61 29.99 27.24
N ASN A 107 28.59 30.08 25.90
CA ASN A 107 27.48 29.56 25.08
C ASN A 107 27.80 28.27 24.30
N ASN A 108 29.06 27.80 24.27
CA ASN A 108 29.46 26.61 23.53
C ASN A 108 29.68 25.42 24.48
N LEU A 109 28.58 24.79 24.91
CA LEU A 109 28.57 23.65 25.85
C LEU A 109 29.10 22.31 25.26
N ILE A 110 29.59 22.29 24.01
CA ILE A 110 30.00 21.08 23.30
C ILE A 110 31.51 21.14 23.04
N ASP A 111 32.26 20.22 23.65
CA ASP A 111 33.68 20.01 23.37
C ASP A 111 33.85 19.13 22.13
N PHE A 112 34.20 19.74 20.99
CA PHE A 112 34.35 19.04 19.71
C PHE A 112 35.65 18.22 19.58
N ASP A 113 36.66 18.46 20.42
CA ASP A 113 37.92 17.70 20.38
C ASP A 113 37.94 16.54 21.40
N ARG A 114 36.90 16.41 22.25
CA ARG A 114 36.68 15.23 23.10
C ARG A 114 36.06 14.05 22.34
N GLN A 115 36.25 14.01 21.02
CA GLN A 115 35.99 12.81 20.25
C GLN A 115 36.97 11.75 20.79
N PRO A 116 36.50 10.63 21.41
CA PRO A 116 37.40 9.50 21.57
C PRO A 116 37.87 9.18 20.16
N LEU A 117 39.18 9.06 19.95
CA LEU A 117 39.71 8.44 18.73
C LEU A 117 38.99 7.10 18.56
N SER A 118 37.89 7.06 17.82
CA SER A 118 37.69 5.97 16.88
C SER A 118 38.69 6.30 15.78
N SER A 119 39.94 5.93 16.07
CA SER A 119 40.89 5.55 15.05
C SER A 119 40.11 4.71 14.03
N ASP A 120 40.51 4.74 12.77
CA ASP A 120 40.30 3.62 11.87
C ASP A 120 41.07 2.39 12.40
N GLU A 121 40.88 2.04 13.67
CA GLU A 121 41.02 0.71 14.19
C GLU A 121 39.82 0.00 13.58
N GLU A 122 40.09 -0.63 12.45
CA GLU A 122 39.69 -2.01 12.23
C GLU A 122 38.98 -2.54 13.47
N ASP A 123 37.65 -2.51 13.43
CA ASP A 123 36.83 -3.43 14.21
C ASP A 123 37.31 -4.81 13.72
N GLU A 124 38.45 -5.26 14.26
CA GLU A 124 38.64 -6.64 14.62
C GLU A 124 37.47 -6.91 15.54
N GLY A 125 36.33 -7.18 14.91
CA GLY A 125 35.28 -7.94 15.51
C GLY A 125 36.02 -9.11 16.10
N ASP A 126 36.05 -9.12 17.42
CA ASP A 126 36.33 -10.30 18.22
C ASP A 126 35.24 -11.30 17.81
N ASP A 127 35.43 -11.91 16.63
CA ASP A 127 35.00 -13.24 16.28
C ASP A 127 35.75 -14.15 17.25
N ASP A 128 35.40 -14.03 18.52
CA ASP A 128 35.50 -15.11 19.48
C ASP A 128 34.43 -16.11 19.00
N ASP A 129 34.70 -16.74 17.84
CA ASP A 129 34.24 -18.07 17.47
C ASP A 129 34.90 -19.05 18.45
N ARG A 130 34.59 -18.83 19.74
CA ARG A 130 34.52 -19.93 20.67
C ARG A 130 33.36 -20.73 20.15
N SER A 131 33.69 -21.75 19.38
CA SER A 131 32.92 -22.98 19.33
C SER A 131 32.85 -23.53 20.77
N ASP A 132 32.12 -22.84 21.64
CA ASP A 132 31.93 -23.24 23.01
C ASP A 132 31.08 -24.48 22.88
N THR A 133 31.74 -25.62 23.08
CA THR A 133 31.21 -26.95 22.76
C THR A 133 30.02 -27.30 23.67
N ASN A 134 29.55 -26.35 24.48
CA ASN A 134 28.51 -26.43 25.50
C ASN A 134 27.62 -25.17 25.58
N ASP A 135 27.10 -24.63 24.46
CA ASP A 135 26.04 -23.59 24.49
C ASP A 135 24.65 -24.18 24.16
N PRO A 136 23.87 -24.69 25.14
CA PRO A 136 22.59 -25.31 24.86
C PRO A 136 21.52 -24.30 24.41
N TRP A 137 20.54 -24.78 23.65
CA TRP A 137 19.33 -24.01 23.34
C TRP A 137 18.44 -23.94 24.58
N VAL A 138 18.02 -22.73 24.95
CA VAL A 138 17.17 -22.48 26.12
C VAL A 138 15.96 -21.67 25.70
N ASP A 139 14.79 -22.00 26.25
CA ASP A 139 13.57 -21.22 26.10
C ASP A 139 13.61 -20.02 27.05
N TYR A 140 13.69 -18.82 26.48
CA TYR A 140 13.67 -17.56 27.21
C TYR A 140 12.38 -16.78 26.95
N VAL A 141 11.81 -16.18 27.98
CA VAL A 141 10.65 -15.30 27.87
C VAL A 141 11.13 -13.87 27.65
N ASP A 142 10.83 -13.31 26.48
CA ASP A 142 11.20 -11.93 26.15
C ASP A 142 10.43 -10.90 26.99
N GLU A 143 10.83 -9.63 26.89
CA GLU A 143 10.20 -8.50 27.59
C GLU A 143 8.69 -8.34 27.28
N TYR A 144 8.22 -8.97 26.20
CA TYR A 144 6.83 -8.94 25.74
C TYR A 144 6.05 -10.20 26.12
N GLY A 145 6.63 -11.08 26.94
CA GLY A 145 6.00 -12.30 27.44
C GLY A 145 5.93 -13.45 26.42
N ARG A 146 6.68 -13.38 25.30
CA ARG A 146 6.73 -14.45 24.30
C ARG A 146 7.89 -15.39 24.59
N THR A 147 7.66 -16.70 24.50
CA THR A 147 8.72 -17.70 24.57
C THR A 147 9.51 -17.72 23.26
N ARG A 148 10.82 -17.53 23.33
CA ARG A 148 11.76 -17.60 22.20
C ARG A 148 12.87 -18.60 22.52
N THR A 149 13.15 -19.50 21.59
CA THR A 149 14.32 -20.39 21.63
C THR A 149 15.55 -19.61 21.21
N VAL A 150 16.48 -19.39 22.14
CA VAL A 150 17.77 -18.73 21.86
C VAL A 150 18.91 -19.54 22.49
N ARG A 151 20.14 -19.30 22.05
CA ARG A 151 21.32 -19.86 22.72
C ARG A 151 21.46 -19.26 24.12
N GLN A 152 21.97 -20.02 25.08
CA GLN A 152 22.13 -19.58 26.46
C GLN A 152 23.01 -18.32 26.56
N SER A 153 24.02 -18.20 25.68
CA SER A 153 24.89 -17.02 25.55
C SER A 153 24.13 -15.74 25.12
N GLN A 154 23.07 -15.88 24.33
CA GLN A 154 22.28 -14.79 23.75
C GLN A 154 21.11 -14.34 24.64
N VAL A 155 20.85 -15.05 25.75
CA VAL A 155 19.83 -14.66 26.71
C VAL A 155 20.26 -13.34 27.38
N PRO A 156 19.44 -12.27 27.31
CA PRO A 156 19.73 -11.01 27.99
C PRO A 156 19.94 -11.24 29.49
N LYS A 157 21.15 -10.96 29.98
CA LYS A 157 21.47 -11.07 31.41
C LYS A 157 20.78 -9.92 32.14
N PRO A 158 20.10 -10.16 33.29
CA PRO A 158 19.56 -9.07 34.08
C PRO A 158 20.71 -8.13 34.44
N ARG A 159 20.50 -6.83 34.25
CA ARG A 159 21.46 -5.81 34.65
C ARG A 159 21.76 -6.03 36.13
N SER A 160 23.01 -6.36 36.46
CA SER A 160 23.43 -6.51 37.86
C SER A 160 22.99 -5.26 38.63
N PRO A 161 22.47 -5.38 39.86
CA PRO A 161 22.19 -4.21 40.69
C PRO A 161 23.41 -3.30 40.62
N SER A 162 23.22 -2.04 40.23
CA SER A 162 24.32 -1.08 40.29
C SER A 162 24.87 -1.13 41.71
N PRO A 163 26.20 -1.10 41.92
CA PRO A 163 26.75 -1.06 43.27
C PRO A 163 25.99 -0.02 44.08
N ASP A 164 25.52 -0.43 45.26
CA ASP A 164 24.66 0.38 46.12
C ASP A 164 25.18 1.81 46.15
N TYR A 165 24.37 2.74 45.62
CA TYR A 165 24.70 4.15 45.57
C TYR A 165 24.82 4.63 47.02
N THR A 166 26.04 4.70 47.53
CA THR A 166 26.32 5.42 48.76
C THR A 166 26.18 6.91 48.44
N PRO A 167 25.26 7.64 49.09
CA PRO A 167 25.10 9.07 48.83
C PRO A 167 26.25 9.82 49.52
N GLN A 168 27.44 9.77 48.95
CA GLN A 168 28.50 10.71 49.27
C GLN A 168 28.41 11.89 48.31
N ALA A 169 28.43 13.08 48.91
CA ALA A 169 28.18 14.40 48.34
C ALA A 169 26.70 14.74 48.09
N ALA A 170 26.16 15.54 49.00
CA ALA A 170 24.94 16.31 48.84
C ALA A 170 25.09 17.26 47.64
N TYR A 171 24.65 16.83 46.47
CA TYR A 171 24.26 17.76 45.42
C TYR A 171 23.04 18.53 45.92
N PRO A 172 22.99 19.86 45.86
CA PRO A 172 21.81 20.60 46.26
C PRO A 172 20.66 20.19 45.33
N VAL A 173 19.75 19.39 45.86
CA VAL A 173 18.45 19.17 45.23
C VAL A 173 17.74 20.52 45.30
N PHE A 174 17.67 21.20 44.16
CA PHE A 174 16.92 22.45 44.03
C PHE A 174 15.43 22.12 44.17
N THR A 175 14.93 22.13 45.40
CA THR A 175 13.50 22.06 45.69
C THR A 175 12.88 23.39 45.28
N GLN A 176 12.41 23.48 44.04
CA GLN A 176 11.51 24.57 43.65
C GLN A 176 10.31 24.52 44.58
N GLY A 177 10.18 25.50 45.48
CA GLY A 177 9.01 25.63 46.35
C GLY A 177 7.74 25.64 45.49
N GLU A 178 6.75 24.84 45.88
CA GLU A 178 5.52 24.61 45.12
C GLU A 178 4.80 25.91 44.70
N GLU A 179 4.95 26.98 45.49
CA GLU A 179 4.39 28.31 45.20
C GLU A 179 5.06 29.01 44.00
N THR A 180 6.37 28.79 43.78
CA THR A 180 7.07 29.33 42.61
C THR A 180 6.72 28.57 41.34
N SER A 181 6.37 27.28 41.44
CA SER A 181 6.02 26.45 40.28
C SER A 181 4.66 26.84 39.68
N SER A 182 3.67 27.21 40.50
CA SER A 182 2.34 27.63 40.06
C SER A 182 2.36 29.00 39.36
N SER A 183 3.06 29.98 39.96
CA SER A 183 3.19 31.34 39.38
C SER A 183 4.08 31.37 38.13
N SER A 184 5.13 30.55 38.07
CA SER A 184 5.97 30.44 36.87
C SER A 184 5.29 29.63 35.77
N SER A 185 4.44 28.66 36.09
CA SER A 185 3.65 27.93 35.07
C SER A 185 2.46 28.72 34.55
N SER A 186 1.84 29.61 35.36
CA SER A 186 0.83 30.56 34.87
C SER A 186 1.43 31.66 34.00
N ARG A 187 2.54 32.28 34.42
CA ARG A 187 3.28 33.26 33.59
C ARG A 187 3.79 32.64 32.30
N ARG A 188 4.32 31.41 32.34
CA ARG A 188 4.75 30.66 31.15
C ARG A 188 3.57 30.25 30.26
N ARG A 189 2.34 30.14 30.79
CA ARG A 189 1.12 29.94 29.98
C ARG A 189 0.66 31.25 29.33
N GLU A 190 0.64 32.34 30.08
CA GLU A 190 0.27 33.67 29.56
C GLU A 190 1.26 34.15 28.48
N GLU A 191 2.58 34.00 28.70
CA GLU A 191 3.59 34.26 27.65
C GLU A 191 3.48 33.32 26.44
N ALA A 192 3.03 32.07 26.65
CA ALA A 192 2.83 31.12 25.55
C ALA A 192 1.57 31.44 24.72
N ASP A 193 0.58 32.12 25.31
CA ASP A 193 -0.64 32.57 24.64
C ASP A 193 -0.41 33.85 23.82
N GLU A 194 0.56 34.71 24.20
CA GLU A 194 0.89 35.95 23.48
C GLU A 194 1.68 35.74 22.17
N GLU A 195 2.47 34.66 22.07
CA GLU A 195 3.15 34.25 20.83
C GLU A 195 2.82 32.80 20.47
N VAL A 196 1.57 32.50 20.11
CA VAL A 196 1.28 31.19 19.55
C VAL A 196 1.89 31.09 18.14
N LYS A 197 3.17 30.71 18.07
CA LYS A 197 3.92 30.50 16.83
C LYS A 197 3.25 29.40 16.01
N ARG A 198 2.42 29.80 15.05
CA ARG A 198 1.75 28.88 14.14
C ARG A 198 2.76 28.28 13.19
N TYR A 199 2.51 27.02 12.82
CA TYR A 199 3.30 26.31 11.84
C TYR A 199 3.31 27.06 10.50
N ASP A 200 4.49 27.48 10.05
CA ASP A 200 4.71 28.10 8.74
C ASP A 200 5.16 27.04 7.74
N ALA A 201 4.33 26.80 6.74
CA ALA A 201 4.61 25.85 5.69
C ALA A 201 5.91 26.19 4.94
N ASN A 202 6.28 27.46 4.83
CA ASN A 202 7.47 27.89 4.06
C ASN A 202 8.79 27.63 4.79
N GLN A 203 8.76 27.40 6.11
CA GLN A 203 9.95 27.08 6.90
C GLN A 203 10.22 25.57 6.98
N GLU A 204 9.23 24.74 6.65
CA GLU A 204 9.37 23.29 6.65
C GLU A 204 10.19 22.81 5.45
N ILE A 205 11.25 22.06 5.74
CA ILE A 205 12.15 21.48 4.73
C ILE A 205 11.67 20.08 4.32
N ARG A 206 10.88 19.40 5.16
CA ARG A 206 10.34 18.07 4.84
C ARG A 206 9.31 18.13 3.70
N ALA A 207 9.26 17.04 2.93
CA ALA A 207 8.25 16.85 1.91
C ALA A 207 6.85 16.77 2.54
N LYS A 208 5.93 17.59 2.02
CA LYS A 208 4.53 17.61 2.43
C LYS A 208 3.76 16.57 1.62
N GLY A 209 2.90 15.79 2.28
CA GLY A 209 2.10 14.76 1.60
C GLY A 209 0.94 15.33 0.76
N VAL A 210 0.32 14.47 -0.05
CA VAL A 210 -0.78 14.80 -1.00
C VAL A 210 -2.11 15.26 -0.37
N GLY A 211 -2.14 15.51 0.93
CA GLY A 211 -3.29 16.06 1.65
C GLY A 211 -2.91 17.26 2.54
N PHE A 212 -1.72 17.82 2.34
CA PHE A 212 -1.27 18.97 3.10
C PHE A 212 -2.01 20.23 2.66
N TYR A 213 -2.60 20.94 3.62
CA TYR A 213 -3.25 22.24 3.41
C TYR A 213 -2.47 23.33 4.14
N ALA A 214 -1.99 24.33 3.40
CA ALA A 214 -1.25 25.46 3.95
C ALA A 214 -2.25 26.51 4.46
N PHE A 215 -2.40 26.62 5.77
CA PHE A 215 -3.22 27.67 6.37
C PHE A 215 -2.56 29.05 6.22
N SER A 216 -3.40 30.09 6.16
CA SER A 216 -2.93 31.47 6.22
C SER A 216 -2.23 31.77 7.55
N LYS A 217 -1.34 32.78 7.51
CA LYS A 217 -0.70 33.34 8.71
C LYS A 217 -1.67 34.24 9.48
N ASP A 218 -2.63 34.81 8.78
CA ASP A 218 -3.65 35.67 9.37
C ASP A 218 -4.64 34.80 10.14
N GLU A 219 -4.80 35.08 11.44
CA GLU A 219 -5.59 34.26 12.36
C GLU A 219 -7.07 34.19 11.95
N ASP A 220 -7.62 35.27 11.40
CA ASP A 220 -9.03 35.31 10.99
C ASP A 220 -9.26 34.48 9.73
N GLU A 221 -8.38 34.60 8.73
CA GLU A 221 -8.43 33.75 7.53
C GLU A 221 -8.20 32.28 7.88
N ARG A 222 -7.26 32.00 8.77
CA ARG A 222 -6.98 30.64 9.25
C ARG A 222 -8.20 30.04 9.94
N LYS A 223 -8.88 30.80 10.80
CA LYS A 223 -10.13 30.36 11.44
C LYS A 223 -11.21 30.06 10.42
N ALA A 224 -11.40 30.95 9.44
CA ALA A 224 -12.36 30.74 8.35
C ALA A 224 -12.04 29.46 7.55
N GLN A 225 -10.77 29.23 7.20
CA GLN A 225 -10.31 28.02 6.52
C GLN A 225 -10.56 26.76 7.37
N MET A 226 -10.33 26.82 8.69
CA MET A 226 -10.63 25.70 9.58
C MET A 226 -12.13 25.41 9.68
N GLU A 227 -12.96 26.45 9.72
CA GLU A 227 -14.41 26.31 9.72
C GLU A 227 -14.93 25.70 8.42
N GLU A 228 -14.42 26.14 7.27
CA GLU A 228 -14.75 25.57 5.97
C GLU A 228 -14.42 24.08 5.90
N LEU A 229 -13.21 23.68 6.32
CA LEU A 229 -12.82 22.26 6.37
C LEU A 229 -13.71 21.45 7.32
N LYS A 230 -14.14 22.04 8.44
CA LYS A 230 -15.07 21.41 9.37
C LYS A 230 -16.45 21.22 8.74
N GLN A 231 -16.94 22.20 7.98
CA GLN A 231 -18.20 22.09 7.24
C GLN A 231 -18.12 21.00 6.16
N LEU A 232 -17.04 20.98 5.37
CA LEU A 232 -16.83 19.97 4.34
C LEU A 232 -16.78 18.56 4.95
N ARG A 233 -16.09 18.40 6.09
CA ARG A 233 -16.09 17.14 6.84
C ARG A 233 -17.52 16.74 7.24
N GLN A 234 -18.31 17.64 7.83
CA GLN A 234 -19.69 17.34 8.20
C GLN A 234 -20.56 16.93 7.00
N GLN A 235 -20.37 17.57 5.85
CA GLN A 235 -21.09 17.20 4.62
C GLN A 235 -20.71 15.78 4.17
N THR A 236 -19.42 15.44 4.17
CA THR A 236 -18.96 14.10 3.79
C THR A 236 -19.43 13.02 4.78
N GLU A 237 -19.46 13.31 6.08
CA GLU A 237 -19.97 12.41 7.10
C GLU A 237 -21.47 12.17 6.91
N LYS A 238 -22.26 13.23 6.65
CA LYS A 238 -23.70 13.11 6.33
C LYS A 238 -23.93 12.31 5.04
N ALA A 239 -23.14 12.53 4.00
CA ALA A 239 -23.25 11.77 2.76
C ALA A 239 -22.93 10.29 2.99
N ARG A 240 -21.87 9.98 3.76
CA ARG A 240 -21.51 8.60 4.12
C ARG A 240 -22.61 7.93 4.92
N THR A 241 -23.11 8.55 5.99
CA THR A 241 -24.20 7.97 6.79
C THR A 241 -25.47 7.76 5.96
N HIS A 242 -25.80 8.72 5.08
CA HIS A 242 -26.91 8.57 4.14
C HIS A 242 -26.73 7.36 3.22
N THR A 243 -25.58 7.21 2.56
CA THR A 243 -25.32 6.06 1.66
C THR A 243 -25.39 4.72 2.40
N VAL A 244 -24.82 4.64 3.61
CA VAL A 244 -24.90 3.44 4.45
C VAL A 244 -26.37 3.14 4.83
N SER A 245 -27.13 4.16 5.20
CA SER A 245 -28.55 4.00 5.56
C SER A 245 -29.40 3.53 4.37
N VAL A 246 -29.16 4.05 3.17
CA VAL A 246 -29.86 3.66 1.94
C VAL A 246 -29.49 2.21 1.58
N ALA A 247 -28.22 1.86 1.69
CA ALA A 247 -27.75 0.48 1.47
C ALA A 247 -28.39 -0.50 2.47
N ALA A 248 -28.49 -0.12 3.76
CA ALA A 248 -29.14 -0.92 4.79
C ALA A 248 -30.64 -1.11 4.52
N LYS A 249 -31.36 -0.04 4.16
CA LYS A 249 -32.77 -0.12 3.74
C LYS A 249 -32.93 -1.05 2.54
N ARG A 250 -32.08 -0.91 1.51
CA ARG A 250 -32.10 -1.79 0.33
C ARG A 250 -31.87 -3.25 0.72
N LYS A 251 -30.92 -3.52 1.61
CA LYS A 251 -30.66 -4.87 2.13
C LYS A 251 -31.90 -5.45 2.84
N GLN A 252 -32.52 -4.69 3.73
CA GLN A 252 -33.74 -5.11 4.43
C GLN A 252 -34.90 -5.39 3.46
N THR A 253 -35.08 -4.57 2.41
CA THR A 253 -36.12 -4.83 1.40
C THR A 253 -35.85 -6.12 0.61
N LEU A 254 -34.59 -6.40 0.28
CA LEU A 254 -34.19 -7.63 -0.41
C LEU A 254 -34.40 -8.86 0.49
N GLU A 255 -34.06 -8.76 1.78
CA GLU A 255 -34.30 -9.83 2.78
C GLU A 255 -35.79 -10.12 2.96
N ASN A 256 -36.62 -9.08 3.06
CA ASN A 256 -38.07 -9.22 3.14
C ASN A 256 -38.65 -9.89 1.87
N ASN A 257 -38.15 -9.50 0.70
CA ASN A 257 -38.57 -10.12 -0.57
C ASN A 257 -38.12 -11.58 -0.66
N ALA A 258 -36.89 -11.88 -0.23
CA ALA A 258 -36.38 -13.25 -0.15
C ALA A 258 -37.22 -14.12 0.80
N ALA A 259 -37.59 -13.58 1.97
CA ALA A 259 -38.45 -14.25 2.94
C ALA A 259 -39.84 -14.55 2.35
N LYS A 260 -40.47 -13.59 1.64
CA LYS A 260 -41.75 -13.80 0.95
C LYS A 260 -41.65 -14.89 -0.12
N ILE A 261 -40.58 -14.89 -0.92
CA ILE A 261 -40.35 -15.92 -1.94
C ILE A 261 -40.17 -17.29 -1.29
N ASN A 262 -39.40 -17.39 -0.21
CA ASN A 262 -39.18 -18.63 0.53
C ASN A 262 -40.47 -19.14 1.17
N ALA A 263 -41.27 -18.27 1.80
CA ALA A 263 -42.57 -18.63 2.35
C ALA A 263 -43.53 -19.13 1.26
N ARG A 264 -43.59 -18.46 0.10
CA ARG A 264 -44.41 -18.91 -1.05
C ARG A 264 -43.93 -20.25 -1.58
N ARG A 265 -42.63 -20.48 -1.66
CA ARG A 265 -42.04 -21.79 -2.05
C ARG A 265 -42.42 -22.89 -1.06
N LEU A 266 -42.36 -22.63 0.25
CA LEU A 266 -42.77 -23.60 1.28
C LEU A 266 -44.26 -23.94 1.19
N LEU A 267 -45.13 -22.93 1.02
CA LEU A 267 -46.57 -23.15 0.85
C LEU A 267 -46.90 -23.96 -0.42
N LEU A 268 -46.23 -23.66 -1.54
CA LEU A 268 -46.38 -24.44 -2.78
C LEU A 268 -45.92 -25.89 -2.59
N LYS A 269 -44.82 -26.11 -1.87
CA LYS A 269 -44.33 -27.45 -1.54
C LYS A 269 -45.30 -28.22 -0.63
N GLN A 270 -45.89 -27.55 0.37
CA GLN A 270 -46.93 -28.14 1.23
C GLN A 270 -48.21 -28.47 0.44
N LYS A 271 -48.68 -27.57 -0.44
CA LYS A 271 -49.82 -27.85 -1.33
C LYS A 271 -49.55 -29.02 -2.27
N ALA A 272 -48.36 -29.09 -2.86
CA ALA A 272 -47.95 -30.20 -3.72
C ALA A 272 -47.85 -31.53 -2.95
N ALA A 273 -47.43 -31.51 -1.69
CA ALA A 273 -47.43 -32.69 -0.82
C ALA A 273 -48.85 -33.12 -0.42
N GLY A 274 -49.73 -32.16 -0.10
CA GLY A 274 -51.14 -32.41 0.22
C GLY A 274 -51.94 -32.97 -0.96
N SER A 275 -51.71 -32.48 -2.19
CA SER A 275 -52.31 -33.05 -3.39
C SER A 275 -51.80 -34.46 -3.69
N LYS A 276 -50.52 -34.74 -3.38
CA LYS A 276 -49.95 -36.09 -3.49
C LYS A 276 -50.51 -37.05 -2.44
N ALA A 277 -50.83 -36.57 -1.24
CA ALA A 277 -51.45 -37.36 -0.17
C ALA A 277 -52.95 -37.62 -0.42
N GLN A 278 -53.69 -36.67 -1.01
CA GLN A 278 -55.09 -36.88 -1.43
C GLN A 278 -55.20 -37.78 -2.67
N ALA A 279 -54.21 -37.78 -3.56
CA ALA A 279 -54.13 -38.74 -4.67
C ALA A 279 -53.73 -40.17 -4.22
N ALA A 280 -53.30 -40.35 -2.97
CA ALA A 280 -52.89 -41.63 -2.40
C ALA A 280 -53.98 -42.32 -1.57
N SER A 281 -55.20 -41.76 -1.49
CA SER A 281 -56.39 -42.50 -1.04
C SER A 281 -57.04 -43.17 -2.27
N PRO A 282 -56.98 -44.50 -2.45
CA PRO A 282 -57.68 -45.16 -3.54
C PRO A 282 -59.18 -45.25 -3.19
N SER A 283 -59.89 -44.13 -3.29
CA SER A 283 -61.35 -44.14 -3.32
C SER A 283 -61.77 -44.62 -4.71
N SER A 284 -61.96 -45.93 -4.86
CA SER A 284 -62.70 -46.55 -5.96
C SER A 284 -64.17 -46.08 -5.93
N LYS A 285 -64.43 -44.83 -6.32
CA LYS A 285 -65.79 -44.40 -6.64
C LYS A 285 -66.00 -44.73 -8.11
N GLN A 286 -66.57 -45.91 -8.35
CA GLN A 286 -67.33 -46.13 -9.58
C GLN A 286 -68.33 -44.98 -9.72
N PRO A 287 -68.54 -44.43 -10.92
CA PRO A 287 -69.64 -43.51 -11.11
C PRO A 287 -70.93 -44.27 -10.78
N ASP A 288 -71.67 -43.84 -9.74
CA ASP A 288 -73.01 -44.36 -9.48
C ASP A 288 -73.93 -43.91 -10.63
N ILE A 289 -74.07 -44.78 -11.62
CA ILE A 289 -75.00 -44.61 -12.74
C ILE A 289 -76.39 -44.93 -12.20
N ASN A 290 -77.02 -43.95 -11.56
CA ASN A 290 -78.42 -44.03 -11.13
C ASN A 290 -79.34 -43.60 -12.27
N GLU A 291 -80.58 -44.11 -12.29
CA GLU A 291 -81.58 -43.81 -13.32
C GLU A 291 -81.84 -42.29 -13.47
N ASP A 292 -81.69 -41.53 -12.38
CA ASP A 292 -81.78 -40.06 -12.35
C ASP A 292 -80.67 -39.36 -13.14
N SER A 293 -79.46 -39.93 -13.16
CA SER A 293 -78.32 -39.41 -13.93
C SER A 293 -78.57 -39.57 -15.43
N VAL A 294 -79.04 -40.76 -15.83
CA VAL A 294 -79.35 -41.09 -17.22
C VAL A 294 -80.54 -40.28 -17.74
N SER A 295 -81.58 -40.13 -16.92
CA SER A 295 -82.76 -39.32 -17.29
C SER A 295 -82.44 -37.82 -17.34
N SER A 296 -81.55 -37.30 -16.49
CA SER A 296 -81.07 -35.91 -16.60
C SER A 296 -80.33 -35.66 -17.92
N PHE A 297 -79.52 -36.63 -18.36
CA PHE A 297 -78.75 -36.55 -19.60
C PHE A 297 -79.64 -36.61 -20.84
N LEU A 298 -80.62 -37.53 -20.86
CA LEU A 298 -81.60 -37.62 -21.93
C LEU A 298 -82.51 -36.39 -21.99
N ARG A 299 -82.85 -35.79 -20.85
CA ARG A 299 -83.59 -34.52 -20.78
C ARG A 299 -82.77 -33.35 -21.32
N ALA A 300 -81.47 -33.31 -21.03
CA ALA A 300 -80.55 -32.30 -21.56
C ALA A 300 -80.34 -32.42 -23.07
N MET A 301 -80.36 -33.64 -23.62
CA MET A 301 -80.32 -33.90 -25.07
C MET A 301 -81.61 -33.45 -25.77
N ARG A 302 -82.78 -33.69 -25.15
CA ARG A 302 -84.08 -33.32 -25.72
C ARG A 302 -84.32 -31.80 -25.75
N ASN A 303 -83.71 -31.05 -24.84
CA ASN A 303 -83.81 -29.58 -24.79
C ASN A 303 -82.78 -28.85 -25.68
N ARG A 304 -81.93 -29.57 -26.41
CA ARG A 304 -80.93 -29.02 -27.35
C ARG A 304 -81.32 -29.13 -28.83
N SER A 305 -82.51 -29.64 -29.11
CA SER A 305 -83.22 -29.53 -30.39
C SER A 305 -84.28 -28.46 -30.30
#